data_AF-A0A7W0YMQ5-F1
#
_entry.id   AF-A0A7W0YMQ5-F1
#
_cell.length_a   1.000
_cell.length_b   1.000
_cell.length_c   1.000
_cell.angle_alpha   90.00
_cell.angle_beta   90.00
_cell.angle_gamma   90.00
#
_symmetry.space_group_name_H-M   'P 1'
#
loop_
_entity.id
_entity.type
_entity.pdbx_description
1 polymer ?
#
loop_
_entity_poly.entity_id
_entity_poly.type
_entity_poly.pdbx_seq_one_letter_code
_entity_poly.pdbx_strand_id
1 'polypeptide(L)'
;LAHCEAAIAASGTISLELALLGVPHVVAYRVSRVTWGVARLLVDVDHLALPNLIAGRRVVPELLQAAATPDALAAPVVTWLTDSGARRAVQRGLAEVREALGPSGVARRAARAALEALGLPPSLA
;
A
#
# COMPACT_ATOMS: atom_id res chain seq x y z
N LEU A 1 3.15 0.70 14.61
CA LEU A 1 3.61 0.40 13.24
C LEU A 1 5.09 0.71 13.04
N ALA A 2 5.55 1.92 13.37
CA ALA A 2 6.95 2.33 13.14
C ALA A 2 8.02 1.49 13.88
N HIS A 3 7.64 0.69 14.88
CA HIS A 3 8.55 -0.22 15.59
C HIS A 3 8.49 -1.68 15.10
N CYS A 4 7.68 -1.97 14.07
CA CYS A 4 7.56 -3.31 13.51
C CYS A 4 8.68 -3.55 12.48
N GLU A 5 9.34 -4.71 12.53
CA GLU A 5 10.32 -5.11 11.52
C GLU A 5 9.68 -5.73 10.26
N ALA A 6 8.49 -6.30 10.43
CA ALA A 6 7.65 -6.84 9.36
C ALA A 6 6.17 -6.83 9.80
N ALA A 7 5.23 -6.87 8.86
CA ALA A 7 3.80 -6.92 9.15
C ALA A 7 3.00 -7.79 8.18
N ILE A 8 1.83 -8.27 8.62
CA ILE A 8 0.77 -8.80 7.76
C ILE A 8 -0.40 -7.81 7.87
N ALA A 9 -0.89 -7.33 6.74
CA ALA A 9 -1.86 -6.25 6.68
C ALA A 9 -3.04 -6.60 5.77
N ALA A 10 -4.21 -6.04 6.09
CA ALA A 10 -5.33 -6.01 5.15
C ALA A 10 -5.03 -5.04 3.98
N SER A 11 -5.69 -5.22 2.83
CA SER A 11 -5.61 -4.25 1.74
C SER A 11 -6.41 -2.99 2.09
N GLY A 12 -5.71 -1.87 2.26
CA GLY A 12 -6.31 -0.58 2.62
C GLY A 12 -5.25 0.45 2.97
N THR A 13 -5.67 1.54 3.63
CA THR A 13 -4.79 2.66 4.04
C THR A 13 -3.61 2.19 4.87
N ILE A 14 -3.80 1.15 5.69
CA ILE A 14 -2.75 0.55 6.52
C ILE A 14 -1.55 0.05 5.69
N SER A 15 -1.77 -0.48 4.48
CA SER A 15 -0.70 -0.94 3.60
C SER A 15 0.13 0.25 3.07
N LEU A 16 -0.54 1.38 2.78
CA LEU A 16 0.14 2.60 2.39
C LEU A 16 0.91 3.23 3.56
N GLU A 17 0.33 3.26 4.76
CA GLU A 17 1.02 3.73 5.97
C GLU A 17 2.29 2.92 6.27
N LEU A 18 2.20 1.59 6.16
CA LEU A 18 3.36 0.70 6.31
C LEU A 18 4.43 0.98 5.24
N ALA A 19 4.02 1.24 3.99
CA ALA A 19 4.95 1.60 2.92
C ALA A 19 5.66 2.94 3.21
N LEU A 20 4.93 3.96 3.65
CA LEU A 20 5.49 5.27 4.01
C LEU A 20 6.48 5.17 5.19
N LEU A 21 6.21 4.26 6.13
CA LEU A 21 7.10 3.93 7.26
C LEU A 21 8.27 3.03 6.87
N GLY A 22 8.32 2.52 5.64
CA GLY A 22 9.37 1.60 5.18
C GLY A 22 9.33 0.24 5.90
N VAL A 23 8.15 -0.19 6.35
CA VAL A 23 7.95 -1.49 7.02
C VAL A 23 7.58 -2.53 5.97
N PRO A 24 8.44 -3.56 5.74
CA PRO A 24 8.09 -4.70 4.91
C PRO A 24 6.78 -5.34 5.38
N HIS A 25 5.87 -5.61 4.46
CA HIS A 25 4.60 -6.21 4.82
C HIS A 25 4.03 -7.11 3.72
N VAL A 26 3.20 -8.07 4.11
CA VAL A 26 2.40 -8.88 3.20
C VAL A 26 0.96 -8.39 3.26
N VAL A 27 0.33 -8.22 2.10
CA VAL A 27 -1.08 -7.84 2.00
C VAL A 27 -1.93 -9.10 1.82
N ALA A 28 -2.92 -9.28 2.69
CA ALA A 28 -3.91 -10.35 2.59
C ALA A 28 -5.28 -9.78 2.24
N TYR A 29 -5.98 -10.41 1.29
CA TYR A 29 -7.34 -10.04 0.94
C TYR A 29 -8.25 -11.26 0.87
N ARG A 30 -9.26 -11.32 1.74
CA ARG A 30 -10.25 -12.39 1.76
C ARG A 30 -11.62 -11.80 2.08
N VAL A 31 -12.54 -11.99 1.14
CA VAL A 31 -13.93 -11.50 1.24
C VAL A 31 -14.88 -12.62 0.84
N SER A 32 -16.19 -12.39 0.95
CA SER A 32 -17.18 -13.40 0.51
C SER A 32 -17.01 -13.70 -0.99
N ARG A 33 -17.36 -14.93 -1.41
CA ARG A 33 -17.28 -15.35 -2.83
C ARG A 33 -18.13 -14.48 -3.74
N VAL A 34 -19.29 -14.05 -3.26
CA VAL A 34 -20.19 -13.14 -4.00
C VAL A 34 -19.53 -11.78 -4.19
N THR A 35 -18.99 -11.19 -3.10
CA THR A 35 -18.25 -9.93 -3.16
C THR A 35 -17.08 -10.02 -4.13
N TRP A 36 -16.32 -11.12 -4.09
CA TRP A 36 -15.19 -11.34 -4.99
C TRP A 36 -15.64 -11.44 -6.45
N GLY A 37 -16.71 -12.18 -6.73
CA GLY A 37 -17.27 -12.31 -8.08
C GLY A 37 -17.68 -10.97 -8.68
N VAL A 38 -18.40 -10.15 -7.91
CA VAL A 38 -18.81 -8.80 -8.35
C VAL A 38 -17.60 -7.88 -8.49
N ALA A 39 -16.68 -7.87 -7.53
CA ALA A 39 -15.50 -7.03 -7.58
C ALA A 39 -14.65 -7.29 -8.83
N ARG A 40 -14.50 -8.55 -9.26
CA ARG A 40 -13.75 -8.90 -10.48
C ARG A 40 -14.37 -8.37 -11.78
N LEU A 41 -15.64 -7.98 -11.77
CA LEU A 41 -16.29 -7.36 -12.94
C LEU A 41 -16.10 -5.85 -12.96
N LEU A 42 -15.75 -5.24 -11.82
CA LEU A 42 -15.68 -3.78 -11.65
C LEU A 42 -14.24 -3.28 -11.50
N VAL A 43 -13.32 -4.14 -11.06
CA VAL A 43 -11.94 -3.79 -10.74
C VAL A 43 -11.02 -4.25 -11.86
N ASP A 44 -10.48 -3.29 -12.60
CA ASP A 44 -9.54 -3.49 -13.71
C ASP A 44 -8.17 -2.88 -13.38
N VAL A 45 -7.46 -3.53 -12.46
CA VAL A 45 -6.09 -3.15 -12.07
C VAL A 45 -5.24 -4.39 -11.85
N ASP A 46 -3.96 -4.29 -12.17
CA ASP A 46 -2.98 -5.39 -12.02
C ASP A 46 -2.63 -5.70 -10.56
N HIS A 47 -2.84 -4.72 -9.67
CA HIS A 47 -2.49 -4.81 -8.25
C HIS A 47 -3.62 -4.28 -7.38
N LEU A 48 -3.82 -4.90 -6.20
CA LEU A 48 -4.82 -4.41 -5.22
C LEU A 48 -4.16 -3.66 -4.08
N ALA A 49 -2.92 -4.02 -3.72
CA ALA A 49 -2.17 -3.31 -2.72
C ALA A 49 -1.74 -1.93 -3.23
N LEU A 50 -2.09 -0.86 -2.51
CA LEU A 50 -1.74 0.52 -2.88
C LEU A 50 -0.23 0.72 -3.19
N PRO A 51 0.72 0.15 -2.41
CA PRO A 51 2.13 0.29 -2.73
C PRO A 51 2.51 -0.33 -4.08
N ASN A 52 1.90 -1.46 -4.45
CA ASN A 52 2.16 -2.11 -5.73
C ASN A 52 1.54 -1.34 -6.90
N LEU A 53 0.33 -0.79 -6.70
CA LEU A 53 -0.33 0.08 -7.66
C LEU A 53 0.51 1.32 -7.99
N ILE A 54 1.01 2.01 -6.96
CA ILE A 54 1.84 3.21 -7.11
C ILE A 54 3.16 2.87 -7.81
N ALA A 55 3.76 1.72 -7.50
CA ALA A 55 5.01 1.29 -8.12
C ALA A 55 4.84 0.71 -9.54
N GLY A 56 3.62 0.39 -9.97
CA GLY A 56 3.37 -0.35 -11.21
C GLY A 56 3.99 -1.75 -11.24
N ARG A 57 4.37 -2.30 -10.08
CA ARG A 57 4.99 -3.61 -9.92
C ARG A 57 4.75 -4.15 -8.52
N ARG A 58 4.94 -5.45 -8.34
CA ARG A 58 4.86 -6.10 -7.03
C ARG A 58 6.08 -5.76 -6.16
N VAL A 59 5.96 -4.74 -5.32
CA VAL A 59 6.93 -4.35 -4.28
C VAL A 59 6.77 -5.20 -3.03
N VAL A 60 5.51 -5.44 -2.63
CA VAL A 60 5.13 -6.29 -1.51
C VAL A 60 4.28 -7.47 -1.98
N PRO A 61 4.38 -8.66 -1.35
CA PRO A 61 3.50 -9.78 -1.67
C PRO A 61 2.04 -9.40 -1.39
N GLU A 62 1.16 -9.68 -2.35
CA GLU A 62 -0.28 -9.56 -2.19
C GLU A 62 -0.92 -10.95 -2.42
N LEU A 63 -1.63 -11.45 -1.42
CA LEU A 63 -2.22 -12.79 -1.41
C LEU A 63 -3.74 -12.67 -1.38
N LEU A 64 -4.37 -13.19 -2.44
CA LEU A 64 -5.81 -13.02 -2.69
C LEU A 64 -6.55 -14.33 -2.47
N GLN A 65 -7.66 -14.25 -1.74
CA GLN A 65 -8.60 -15.35 -1.51
C GLN A 65 -7.90 -16.64 -1.02
N ALA A 66 -7.92 -17.70 -1.82
CA ALA A 66 -7.34 -19.00 -1.47
C ALA A 66 -5.80 -18.97 -1.37
N ALA A 67 -5.13 -17.98 -1.98
CA ALA A 67 -3.67 -17.83 -1.87
C ALA A 67 -3.24 -17.27 -0.51
N ALA A 68 -4.15 -16.66 0.27
CA ALA A 68 -3.89 -16.16 1.62
C ALA A 68 -3.93 -17.30 2.64
N THR A 69 -3.05 -18.29 2.49
CA THR A 69 -2.87 -19.38 3.44
C THR A 69 -1.91 -18.95 4.57
N PRO A 70 -1.99 -19.57 5.77
CA PRO A 70 -1.08 -19.26 6.87
C PRO A 70 0.41 -19.33 6.47
N ASP A 71 0.81 -20.39 5.77
CA ASP A 71 2.21 -20.58 5.36
C ASP A 71 2.66 -19.53 4.33
N ALA A 72 1.80 -19.21 3.36
CA ALA A 72 2.11 -18.19 2.35
C ALA A 72 2.23 -16.79 2.96
N LEU A 73 1.44 -16.49 4.00
CA LEU A 73 1.52 -15.24 4.74
C LEU A 73 2.76 -15.18 5.64
N ALA A 74 3.12 -16.28 6.29
CA ALA A 74 4.24 -16.34 7.21
C ALA A 74 5.60 -16.33 6.51
N ALA A 75 5.73 -16.99 5.35
CA ALA A 75 7.02 -17.19 4.69
C ALA A 75 7.78 -15.87 4.42
N PRO A 76 7.18 -14.81 3.81
CA PRO A 76 7.90 -13.56 3.58
C PRO A 76 8.28 -12.85 4.88
N VAL A 77 7.41 -12.92 5.89
CA VAL A 77 7.67 -12.32 7.21
C VAL A 77 8.89 -12.97 7.86
N VAL A 78 8.94 -14.30 7.89
CA VAL A 78 10.09 -15.05 8.40
C VAL A 78 11.35 -14.64 7.65
N THR A 79 11.30 -14.59 6.31
CA THR A 79 12.44 -14.16 5.50
C THR A 79 12.94 -12.76 5.88
N TRP A 80 12.07 -11.78 6.08
CA TRP A 80 12.50 -10.43 6.45
C TRP A 80 13.03 -10.31 7.89
N LEU A 81 12.57 -11.19 8.78
CA LEU A 81 13.08 -11.25 10.15
C LEU A 81 14.46 -11.91 10.21
N THR A 82 14.74 -12.90 9.37
CA THR A 82 15.99 -13.68 9.40
C THR A 82 17.05 -13.22 8.39
N ASP A 83 16.64 -12.56 7.30
CA ASP A 83 17.53 -12.08 6.24
C ASP A 83 17.41 -10.56 6.07
N SER A 84 18.44 -9.87 6.58
CA SER A 84 18.55 -8.42 6.48
C SER A 84 18.71 -7.91 5.05
N GLY A 85 19.26 -8.72 4.13
CA GLY A 85 19.40 -8.41 2.72
C GLY A 85 18.05 -8.39 2.01
N ALA A 86 17.26 -9.46 2.20
CA ALA A 86 15.89 -9.54 1.70
C ALA A 86 15.01 -8.41 2.26
N ARG A 87 15.14 -8.12 3.56
CA ARG A 87 14.45 -7.00 4.21
C ARG A 87 14.80 -5.65 3.55
N ARG A 88 16.10 -5.35 3.42
CA ARG A 88 16.56 -4.10 2.78
C ARG A 88 16.11 -3.98 1.33
N ALA A 89 15.99 -5.08 0.60
CA ALA A 89 15.51 -5.06 -0.79
C ALA A 89 14.06 -4.57 -0.88
N VAL A 90 13.17 -5.08 -0.01
CA VAL A 90 11.78 -4.60 0.04
C VAL A 90 11.73 -3.15 0.50
N GLN A 91 12.52 -2.76 1.51
CA GLN A 91 12.56 -1.37 1.99
C GLN A 91 12.97 -0.36 0.91
N ARG A 92 13.87 -0.74 -0.01
CA ARG A 92 14.21 0.11 -1.18
C ARG A 92 13.00 0.30 -2.10
N GLY A 93 12.27 -0.77 -2.41
CA GLY A 93 11.05 -0.65 -3.19
C GLY A 93 9.98 0.18 -2.49
N LEU A 94 9.86 0.10 -1.17
CA LEU A 94 8.95 0.96 -0.41
C LEU A 94 9.39 2.43 -0.39
N ALA A 95 10.70 2.70 -0.42
CA ALA A 95 11.22 4.05 -0.55
C ALA A 95 10.86 4.66 -1.93
N GLU A 96 10.94 3.89 -3.01
CA GLU A 96 10.49 4.31 -4.34
C GLU A 96 8.99 4.67 -4.34
N VAL A 97 8.15 3.88 -3.66
CA VAL A 97 6.72 4.18 -3.49
C VAL A 97 6.52 5.52 -2.76
N ARG A 98 7.28 5.77 -1.68
CA ARG A 98 7.21 7.02 -0.94
C ARG A 98 7.61 8.21 -1.82
N GLU A 99 8.64 8.05 -2.64
CA GLU A 99 9.09 9.09 -3.57
C GLU A 99 8.04 9.38 -4.64
N ALA A 100 7.40 8.36 -5.20
CA ALA A 100 6.35 8.50 -6.20
C ALA A 100 5.10 9.25 -5.68
N LEU A 101 4.77 9.13 -4.39
CA LEU A 101 3.67 9.88 -3.76
C LEU A 101 3.95 11.38 -3.61
N GLY A 102 5.22 11.77 -3.69
CA GLY A 102 5.65 13.15 -3.59
C GLY A 102 5.59 13.73 -2.17
N PRO A 103 5.85 15.03 -2.04
CA PRO A 103 5.99 15.69 -0.75
C PRO A 103 4.64 15.94 -0.06
N SER A 104 4.72 16.16 1.25
CA SER A 104 3.58 16.55 2.08
C SER A 104 2.90 17.86 1.60
N GLY A 105 1.72 18.14 2.15
CA GLY A 105 0.96 19.35 1.82
C GLY A 105 -0.07 19.19 0.70
N VAL A 106 -0.36 17.95 0.27
CA VAL A 106 -1.39 17.68 -0.75
C VAL A 106 -2.77 18.24 -0.34
N ALA A 107 -3.14 18.12 0.93
CA ALA A 107 -4.41 18.66 1.44
C ALA A 107 -4.51 20.18 1.24
N ARG A 108 -3.43 20.92 1.54
CA ARG A 108 -3.37 22.38 1.33
C ARG A 108 -3.38 22.75 -0.14
N ARG A 109 -2.64 22.01 -0.99
CA ARG A 109 -2.65 22.23 -2.45
C ARG A 109 -4.04 21.98 -3.04
N ALA A 110 -4.71 20.90 -2.62
CA ALA A 110 -6.06 20.56 -3.04
C ALA A 110 -7.08 21.60 -2.56
N ALA A 111 -7.01 22.05 -1.31
CA ALA A 111 -7.86 23.12 -0.78
C ALA A 111 -7.69 24.42 -1.57
N ARG A 112 -6.45 24.82 -1.87
CA ARG A 112 -6.16 26.00 -2.70
C ARG A 112 -6.76 25.85 -4.11
N ALA A 113 -6.54 24.72 -4.77
CA ALA A 113 -7.09 24.46 -6.10
C ALA A 113 -8.62 24.50 -6.12
N ALA A 114 -9.28 23.99 -5.07
CA ALA A 114 -10.73 24.05 -4.93
C ALA A 114 -11.25 25.48 -4.73
N LEU A 115 -10.58 26.29 -3.91
CA LEU A 115 -10.94 27.71 -3.73
C LEU A 115 -10.75 28.51 -5.01
N GLU A 116 -9.64 28.30 -5.72
CA GLU A 116 -9.37 28.93 -7.02
C GLU A 116 -10.46 28.58 -8.05
N ALA A 117 -10.88 27.31 -8.12
CA ALA A 117 -11.96 26.87 -9.01
C ALA A 117 -13.33 27.50 -8.68
N LEU A 118 -13.54 27.90 -7.42
CA LEU A 118 -14.75 28.57 -6.94
C LEU A 118 -14.65 30.12 -7.00
N GLY A 119 -13.51 30.67 -7.44
CA GLY A 119 -13.26 32.11 -7.46
C GLY A 119 -13.07 32.74 -6.08
N LEU A 120 -12.71 31.95 -5.07
CA LEU A 120 -12.50 32.39 -3.69
C LEU A 120 -11.03 32.70 -3.41
N PRO A 121 -10.73 33.64 -2.49
CA PRO A 121 -9.36 34.04 -2.21
C PRO A 121 -8.55 32.90 -1.54
N PRO A 122 -7.26 32.74 -1.90
CA PRO A 122 -6.40 31.69 -1.33
C PRO A 122 -6.15 31.78 0.17
N SER A 123 -6.49 32.90 0.82
CA SER A 123 -6.34 33.12 2.26
C SER A 123 -7.28 32.27 3.12
N LEU A 124 -8.26 31.59 2.51
CA LEU A 124 -9.18 30.68 3.18
C LEU A 124 -8.67 29.23 3.30
N ALA A 125 -7.51 28.91 2.70
CA ALA A 125 -6.87 27.58 2.75
C ALA A 125 -5.60 27.55 3.63
#